data_AF-F3NAM7-F1
#
_entry.id   AF-F3NAM7-F1
#
_cell.length_a   1.000
_cell.length_b   1.000
_cell.length_c   1.000
_cell.angle_alpha   90.00
_cell.angle_beta   90.00
_cell.angle_gamma   90.00
#
_symmetry.space_group_name_H-M   'P 1'
#
loop_
_entity.id
_entity.type
_entity.pdbx_description
1 polymer ?
#
loop_
_entity_poly.entity_id
_entity_poly.type
_entity_poly.pdbx_seq_one_letter_code
_entity_poly.pdbx_strand_id
1 'polypeptide(L)'
;MKSWRSRIAVAAVIGAAAVTIPLTAGSASAVTDPDGFHLASGSRTHEQCQEEGRYDLEFNGYHEFQCRWDAASGFWEEWVR
;
A
#
# COMPACT_ATOMS: atom_id res chain seq x y z
N MET A 1 -7.46 29.46 24.02
CA MET A 1 -8.61 28.88 23.31
C MET A 1 -8.70 29.50 21.92
N LYS A 2 -8.88 28.66 20.88
CA LYS A 2 -9.60 28.90 19.60
C LYS A 2 -9.17 30.13 18.77
N SER A 3 -8.96 30.11 17.46
CA SER A 3 -8.90 29.14 16.37
C SER A 3 -8.61 30.00 15.12
N TRP A 4 -7.49 29.78 14.44
CA TRP A 4 -7.17 30.45 13.18
C TRP A 4 -7.00 29.41 12.07
N ARG A 5 -8.11 28.96 11.48
CA ARG A 5 -8.12 28.33 10.15
C ARG A 5 -9.43 28.74 9.50
N SER A 6 -9.43 29.88 8.83
CA SER A 6 -9.22 30.04 7.37
C SER A 6 -10.30 29.33 6.56
N ARG A 7 -11.13 30.18 5.97
CA ARG A 7 -12.02 29.92 4.83
C ARG A 7 -11.19 29.64 3.57
N ILE A 8 -11.90 29.33 2.48
CA ILE A 8 -11.51 29.29 1.05
C ILE A 8 -11.46 27.85 0.53
N ALA A 9 -11.99 27.48 -0.64
CA ALA A 9 -13.05 27.97 -1.52
C ALA A 9 -13.19 26.91 -2.62
N VAL A 10 -14.38 26.84 -3.19
CA VAL A 10 -14.80 26.04 -4.35
C VAL A 10 -14.13 26.53 -5.65
N ALA A 11 -13.77 25.62 -6.58
CA ALA A 11 -13.84 25.81 -8.04
C ALA A 11 -13.51 24.46 -8.73
N ALA A 12 -14.40 23.76 -9.43
CA ALA A 12 -15.16 24.06 -10.65
C ALA A 12 -14.39 23.75 -11.97
N VAL A 13 -14.84 22.63 -12.57
CA VAL A 13 -14.72 22.07 -13.94
C VAL A 13 -14.37 23.02 -15.09
N ILE A 14 -13.42 22.62 -15.96
CA ILE A 14 -13.37 22.98 -17.40
C ILE A 14 -12.78 21.77 -18.18
N GLY A 15 -13.47 21.30 -19.23
CA GLY A 15 -13.16 20.06 -19.95
C GLY A 15 -12.30 20.18 -21.22
N ALA A 16 -11.90 19.04 -21.80
CA ALA A 16 -11.58 18.82 -23.22
C ALA A 16 -11.23 17.35 -23.51
N ALA A 17 -11.84 16.77 -24.56
CA ALA A 17 -11.46 15.60 -25.36
C ALA A 17 -10.82 14.38 -24.65
N ALA A 18 -11.65 13.40 -24.28
CA ALA A 18 -11.17 12.10 -23.81
C ALA A 18 -10.77 11.20 -25.00
N VAL A 19 -9.47 11.07 -25.24
CA VAL A 19 -8.90 9.92 -25.94
C VAL A 19 -9.23 8.70 -25.08
N THR A 20 -10.12 7.83 -25.55
CA THR A 20 -10.42 6.56 -24.89
C THR A 20 -9.25 5.61 -25.10
N ILE A 21 -8.17 5.80 -24.36
CA ILE A 21 -7.20 4.73 -24.15
C ILE A 21 -7.92 3.74 -23.24
N PRO A 22 -8.27 2.53 -23.69
CA PRO A 22 -8.67 1.50 -22.76
C PRO A 22 -7.42 1.20 -21.93
N LEU A 23 -7.34 1.84 -20.77
CA LEU A 23 -6.48 1.43 -19.68
C LEU A 23 -6.99 0.05 -19.28
N THR A 24 -6.59 -0.98 -20.02
CA THR A 24 -6.62 -2.35 -19.54
C THR A 24 -5.58 -2.41 -18.44
N ALA A 25 -5.93 -1.85 -17.28
CA ALA A 25 -5.28 -2.11 -16.03
C ALA A 25 -5.46 -3.60 -15.79
N GLY A 26 -4.47 -4.39 -16.22
CA GLY A 26 -4.36 -5.77 -15.78
C GLY A 26 -4.33 -5.73 -14.27
N SER A 27 -5.27 -6.41 -13.63
CA SER A 27 -5.40 -6.44 -12.18
C SER A 27 -4.07 -6.94 -11.61
N ALA A 28 -3.31 -6.06 -10.93
CA ALA A 28 -2.25 -6.51 -10.04
C ALA A 28 -2.93 -7.38 -8.98
N SER A 29 -2.82 -8.69 -9.13
CA SER A 29 -3.44 -9.63 -8.21
C SER A 29 -2.54 -9.73 -7.00
N ALA A 30 -2.79 -8.87 -6.01
CA ALA A 30 -2.23 -9.01 -4.68
C ALA A 30 -2.83 -10.29 -4.08
N VAL A 31 -1.98 -11.27 -3.75
CA VAL A 31 -2.43 -12.46 -3.03
C VAL A 31 -2.89 -12.00 -1.66
N THR A 32 -4.19 -12.05 -1.40
CA THR A 32 -4.78 -11.69 -0.11
C THR A 32 -5.02 -12.96 0.71
N ASP A 33 -4.48 -12.99 1.92
CA ASP A 33 -4.69 -13.99 2.94
C ASP A 33 -6.12 -13.88 3.53
N PRO A 34 -6.71 -14.93 4.11
CA PRO A 34 -8.06 -14.87 4.69
C PRO A 34 -8.24 -13.82 5.78
N ASP A 35 -7.17 -13.41 6.45
CA ASP A 35 -7.16 -12.36 7.47
C ASP A 35 -7.07 -10.93 6.89
N GLY A 36 -7.04 -10.80 5.55
CA GLY A 36 -7.06 -9.52 4.83
C GLY A 36 -5.69 -8.89 4.61
N PHE A 37 -4.61 -9.62 4.91
CA PHE A 37 -3.25 -9.21 4.55
C PHE A 37 -2.95 -9.51 3.09
N HIS A 38 -2.14 -8.69 2.44
CA HIS A 38 -1.54 -9.04 1.15
C HIS A 38 -0.02 -9.05 1.21
N LEU A 39 0.56 -9.91 0.36
CA LEU A 39 2.00 -10.01 0.21
C LEU A 39 2.56 -8.72 -0.40
N ALA A 40 3.45 -8.04 0.32
CA ALA A 40 4.12 -6.81 -0.10
C ALA A 40 5.55 -7.08 -0.61
N SER A 41 6.34 -7.83 0.16
CA SER A 41 7.77 -8.06 -0.11
C SER A 41 8.23 -9.44 0.38
N GLY A 42 9.46 -9.80 0.04
CA GLY A 42 10.15 -10.98 0.54
C GLY A 42 11.64 -10.71 0.76
N SER A 43 12.14 -10.98 1.97
CA SER A 43 13.50 -10.67 2.40
C SER A 43 14.23 -11.92 2.89
N ARG A 44 15.57 -11.90 2.86
CA ARG A 44 16.38 -13.08 3.27
C ARG A 44 16.45 -13.27 4.78
N THR A 45 16.37 -12.18 5.53
CA THR A 45 16.46 -12.21 6.99
C THR A 45 15.18 -11.68 7.61
N HIS A 46 14.88 -12.14 8.82
CA HIS A 46 13.73 -11.67 9.56
C HIS A 46 13.84 -10.18 9.89
N GLU A 47 15.05 -9.71 10.22
CA GLU A 47 15.33 -8.30 10.53
C GLU A 47 15.00 -7.38 9.35
N GLN A 48 15.41 -7.75 8.14
CA GLN A 48 15.12 -6.95 6.95
C GLN A 48 13.61 -6.86 6.70
N CYS A 49 12.87 -7.96 6.86
CA CYS A 49 11.41 -7.93 6.74
C CYS A 49 10.76 -7.00 7.79
N GLN A 50 11.31 -6.93 9.02
CA GLN A 50 10.80 -6.03 10.06
C GLN A 50 11.08 -4.56 9.73
N GLU A 51 12.24 -4.26 9.13
CA GLU A 51 12.57 -2.91 8.67
C GLU A 51 11.69 -2.45 7.51
N GLU A 52 11.48 -3.33 6.52
CA GLU A 52 10.59 -3.12 5.38
C GLU A 52 9.13 -2.90 5.86
N GLY A 53 8.62 -3.79 6.72
CA GLY A 53 7.30 -3.66 7.32
C GLY A 53 7.09 -2.37 8.11
N ARG A 54 8.07 -1.93 8.89
CA ARG A 54 7.98 -0.64 9.59
C ARG A 54 7.99 0.54 8.63
N TYR A 55 8.78 0.47 7.56
CA TYR A 55 8.78 1.48 6.51
C TYR A 55 7.39 1.57 5.85
N ASP A 56 6.75 0.42 5.61
CA ASP A 56 5.44 0.32 4.99
C ASP A 56 4.32 0.94 5.87
N LEU A 57 4.42 0.78 7.19
CA LEU A 57 3.54 1.48 8.13
C LEU A 57 3.72 3.00 8.11
N GLU A 58 4.96 3.49 7.99
CA GLU A 58 5.27 4.92 8.09
C GLU A 58 5.01 5.66 6.77
N PHE A 59 5.28 5.02 5.64
CA PHE A 59 5.34 5.70 4.34
C PHE A 59 4.32 5.19 3.31
N ASN A 60 3.89 3.92 3.40
CA ASN A 60 3.00 3.31 2.39
C ASN A 60 1.54 3.19 2.83
N GLY A 61 1.21 3.68 4.03
CA GLY A 61 -0.18 3.87 4.47
C GLY A 61 -0.85 2.60 4.99
N TYR A 62 -0.07 1.56 5.27
CA TYR A 62 -0.55 0.36 5.95
C TYR A 62 -0.68 0.59 7.45
N HIS A 63 -1.55 -0.19 8.08
CA HIS A 63 -1.83 -0.10 9.51
C HIS A 63 -1.25 -1.27 10.31
N GLU A 64 -1.01 -2.40 9.65
CA GLU A 64 -0.41 -3.57 10.27
C GLU A 64 0.48 -4.31 9.26
N PHE A 65 1.59 -4.87 9.74
CA PHE A 65 2.43 -5.78 8.97
C PHE A 65 2.78 -7.03 9.79
N GLN A 66 3.12 -8.12 9.10
CA GLN A 66 3.59 -9.36 9.69
C GLN A 66 4.72 -9.95 8.83
N CYS A 67 5.75 -10.45 9.49
CA CYS A 67 6.82 -11.23 8.85
C CYS A 67 6.55 -12.72 9.04
N ARG A 68 6.34 -13.44 7.95
CA ARG A 68 6.03 -14.88 7.95
C ARG A 68 7.13 -15.62 7.20
N TRP A 69 7.73 -16.63 7.81
CA TRP A 69 8.72 -17.45 7.09
C TRP A 69 7.98 -18.38 6.12
N ASP A 70 8.27 -18.24 4.84
CA ASP A 70 7.80 -19.19 3.83
C ASP A 70 8.92 -20.19 3.51
N ALA A 71 8.70 -21.45 3.90
CA ALA A 71 9.66 -22.52 3.66
C ALA A 71 9.76 -22.91 2.18
N ALA A 72 8.75 -22.61 1.36
CA ALA A 72 8.74 -22.96 -0.07
C ALA A 72 9.66 -22.03 -0.86
N SER A 73 9.59 -20.73 -0.62
CA SER A 73 10.46 -19.73 -1.22
C SER A 73 11.82 -19.63 -0.52
N GLY A 74 11.88 -19.93 0.79
CA GLY A 74 13.08 -19.75 1.61
C GLY A 74 13.36 -18.28 1.90
N PHE A 75 12.31 -17.49 2.07
CA PHE A 75 12.33 -16.07 2.41
C PHE A 75 11.38 -15.78 3.57
N TRP A 76 11.64 -14.67 4.25
CA TRP A 76 10.66 -14.01 5.11
C TRP A 76 9.77 -13.15 4.24
N GLU A 77 8.49 -13.47 4.21
CA GLU A 77 7.48 -12.71 3.50
C GLU A 77 6.91 -11.61 4.40
N GLU A 78 6.83 -10.41 3.84
CA GLU A 78 6.18 -9.26 4.44
C GLU A 78 4.72 -9.22 3.96
N TRP A 79 3.81 -9.32 4.92
CA TRP A 79 2.37 -9.27 4.70
C TRP A 79 1.81 -8.02 5.37
N VAL A 80 1.13 -7.15 4.62
CA VAL A 80 0.64 -5.84 5.09
C VAL A 80 -0.87 -5.69 4.89
N ARG A 81 -1.50 -4.77 5.64
CA ARG A 81 -2.92 -4.39 5.49
C ARG A 81 -3.21 -2.97 5.94
#